data_AF-A0A1Q8BIC1-F1
#
_entry.id   AF-A0A1Q8BIC1-F1
#
_cell.length_a   1.000
_cell.length_b   1.000
_cell.length_c   1.000
_cell.angle_alpha   90.00
_cell.angle_beta   90.00
_cell.angle_gamma   90.00
#
_symmetry.space_group_name_H-M   'P 1'
#
loop_
_entity.id
_entity.type
_entity.pdbx_description
1 polymer ?
#
loop_
_entity_poly.entity_id
_entity_poly.type
_entity_poly.pdbx_seq_one_letter_code
_entity_poly.pdbx_strand_id
1 'polypeptide(L)'
;MHPGNVWDRLIYQVPILIGAGWGGCWCIFPEIGRLSEGARNAPSLRKLDRVSGVAVISIIGLYAGPIDVENVAAEVLHHPVEFSPLVSLVSAVVILIALFSLGIVAIVSKRMLYPVYLRRREWSLRRRIKAASLVLLIAGSWTMILRQFVLAGLVVFLGGALIRVADRVGGNRVASSTGPQRVSLPPTIRLENEKVIFEKRLAIGKKASDMILGKHGKKILAVCMWGPSADDTEESVSYLDLVAVVKSGQASIPEKKYVYEGIELAISYWPEAAFIARAREIDESWPYYRSRYSNLRVLYEQDGWTRHVRSALVESDKADATEAIRTAALDMVRHLGILRDDLRKGDASDIKADCSELASSSLNLLLLLNHRPYPAGDFWKSISEMPSQPADLRRLFDLAHSDAPASQEEIVAATSKLIDEMLEMVRLRGIAIEKSDLVV
;
A
#
# COMPACT_ATOMS: atom_id res chain seq x y z
N MET A 1 -61.65 35.37 -0.73
CA MET A 1 -61.74 34.36 -1.80
C MET A 1 -60.50 33.48 -1.72
N HIS A 2 -60.70 32.16 -1.69
CA HIS A 2 -59.73 31.15 -1.28
C HIS A 2 -58.44 31.12 -2.12
N PRO A 3 -57.28 30.87 -1.49
CA PRO A 3 -56.04 30.47 -2.16
C PRO A 3 -56.05 28.95 -2.38
N GLY A 4 -56.00 28.53 -3.65
CA GLY A 4 -55.74 27.15 -4.05
C GLY A 4 -54.25 26.83 -3.93
N ASN A 5 -53.96 25.77 -3.19
CA ASN A 5 -52.65 25.36 -2.70
C ASN A 5 -51.68 24.92 -3.81
N VAL A 6 -50.44 25.43 -3.72
CA VAL A 6 -49.24 24.94 -4.43
C VAL A 6 -48.85 23.50 -3.98
N TRP A 7 -49.46 22.99 -2.92
CA TRP A 7 -49.22 21.65 -2.37
C TRP A 7 -49.69 20.48 -3.27
N ASP A 8 -50.67 20.70 -4.16
CA ASP A 8 -51.19 19.62 -5.01
C ASP A 8 -50.26 19.24 -6.18
N ARG A 9 -49.30 20.11 -6.54
CA ARG A 9 -48.29 19.79 -7.58
C ARG A 9 -47.04 19.09 -7.04
N LEU A 10 -46.79 19.14 -5.73
CA LEU A 10 -45.63 18.48 -5.10
C LEU A 10 -45.91 17.01 -4.76
N ILE A 11 -47.17 16.64 -4.54
CA ILE A 11 -47.55 15.26 -4.17
C ILE A 11 -47.41 14.27 -5.33
N TYR A 12 -47.45 14.73 -6.58
CA TYR A 12 -47.32 13.86 -7.76
C TYR A 12 -45.88 13.71 -8.31
N GLN A 13 -44.90 14.48 -7.84
CA GLN A 13 -43.49 14.35 -8.29
C GLN A 13 -42.57 13.64 -7.30
N VAL A 14 -42.99 13.45 -6.05
CA VAL A 14 -42.22 12.72 -5.03
C VAL A 14 -42.18 11.19 -5.25
N PRO A 15 -43.21 10.51 -5.80
CA PRO A 15 -43.11 9.07 -6.07
C PRO A 15 -42.17 8.71 -7.24
N ILE A 16 -41.92 9.64 -8.17
CA ILE A 16 -41.09 9.39 -9.36
C ILE A 16 -39.59 9.52 -9.05
N LEU A 17 -39.22 10.34 -8.06
CA LEU A 17 -37.83 10.45 -7.58
C LEU A 17 -37.47 9.40 -6.50
N ILE A 18 -38.46 8.81 -5.83
CA ILE A 18 -38.22 7.69 -4.89
C ILE A 18 -38.18 6.33 -5.63
N GLY A 19 -38.87 6.19 -6.76
CA GLY A 19 -38.82 4.99 -7.60
C GLY A 19 -37.49 4.74 -8.33
N ALA A 20 -36.73 5.80 -8.66
CA ALA A 20 -35.45 5.67 -9.37
C ALA A 20 -34.28 5.23 -8.46
N GLY A 21 -34.43 5.34 -7.13
CA GLY A 21 -33.42 4.90 -6.15
C GLY A 21 -33.62 3.46 -5.62
N TRP A 22 -34.74 2.82 -5.94
CA TRP A 22 -35.12 1.50 -5.38
C TRP A 22 -34.92 0.32 -6.34
N GLY A 23 -34.58 0.56 -7.62
CA GLY A 23 -34.29 -0.51 -8.60
C GLY A 23 -33.03 -1.34 -8.33
N GLY A 24 -32.15 -0.88 -7.44
CA GLY A 24 -30.90 -1.58 -7.08
C GLY A 24 -30.97 -2.42 -5.80
N CYS A 25 -32.09 -2.45 -5.08
CA CYS A 25 -32.18 -3.07 -3.74
C CYS A 25 -33.00 -4.37 -3.67
N TRP A 26 -33.44 -4.93 -4.81
CA TRP A 26 -34.21 -6.18 -4.83
C TRP A 26 -33.37 -7.46 -4.69
N CYS A 27 -32.04 -7.37 -4.61
CA CYS A 27 -31.16 -8.56 -4.51
C CYS A 27 -30.69 -8.90 -3.08
N ILE A 28 -31.18 -8.23 -2.01
CA ILE A 28 -30.66 -8.42 -0.62
C ILE A 28 -31.78 -8.82 0.39
N PHE A 29 -33.02 -9.01 -0.05
CA PHE A 29 -34.13 -9.36 0.84
C PHE A 29 -34.25 -10.83 1.30
N PRO A 30 -33.66 -11.88 0.65
CA PRO A 30 -33.83 -13.26 1.14
C PRO A 30 -33.02 -13.62 2.40
N GLU A 31 -32.03 -12.83 2.80
CA GLU A 31 -31.14 -13.14 3.93
C GLU A 31 -31.52 -12.43 5.24
N ILE A 32 -32.21 -11.29 5.17
CA ILE A 32 -32.66 -10.55 6.37
C ILE A 32 -33.88 -11.22 7.02
N GLY A 33 -34.72 -11.91 6.23
CA GLY A 33 -35.84 -12.71 6.75
C GLY A 33 -35.37 -13.83 7.69
N ARG A 34 -34.30 -14.53 7.32
CA ARG A 34 -33.73 -15.65 8.10
C ARG A 34 -33.02 -15.21 9.38
N LEU A 35 -32.45 -14.00 9.42
CA LEU A 35 -31.82 -13.45 10.62
C LEU A 35 -32.84 -12.90 11.64
N SER A 36 -34.04 -12.50 11.20
CA SER A 36 -35.08 -11.99 12.11
C SER A 36 -35.84 -13.09 12.86
N GLU A 37 -35.90 -14.32 12.31
CA GLU A 37 -36.50 -15.48 12.98
C GLU A 37 -35.59 -16.07 14.06
N GLY A 38 -34.26 -16.06 13.83
CA GLY A 38 -33.29 -16.49 14.84
C GLY A 38 -33.19 -15.56 16.06
N ALA A 39 -33.47 -14.26 15.88
CA ALA A 39 -33.32 -13.25 16.94
C ALA A 39 -34.52 -13.13 17.89
N ARG A 40 -35.72 -13.59 17.51
CA ARG A 40 -36.93 -13.51 18.37
C ARG A 40 -36.96 -14.54 19.51
N ASN A 41 -36.13 -15.57 19.45
CA ASN A 41 -36.15 -16.69 20.40
C ASN A 41 -35.00 -16.67 21.42
N ALA A 42 -34.23 -15.57 21.52
CA ALA A 42 -33.10 -15.45 22.44
C ALA A 42 -33.48 -14.70 23.75
N PRO A 43 -33.45 -15.35 24.94
CA PRO A 43 -33.79 -14.73 26.23
C PRO A 43 -32.83 -13.62 26.70
N SER A 44 -31.67 -13.48 26.06
CA SER A 44 -30.61 -12.53 26.43
C SER A 44 -30.88 -11.07 26.05
N LEU A 45 -31.89 -10.79 25.23
CA LEU A 45 -32.21 -9.43 24.79
C LEU A 45 -33.16 -8.65 25.70
N ARG A 46 -33.80 -9.27 26.70
CA ARG A 46 -34.58 -8.54 27.74
C ARG A 46 -33.72 -7.70 28.68
N LYS A 47 -32.39 -7.88 28.67
CA LYS A 47 -31.45 -7.00 29.40
C LYS A 47 -31.08 -5.73 28.62
N LEU A 48 -31.40 -5.63 27.32
CA LEU A 48 -31.04 -4.47 26.50
C LEU A 48 -32.00 -3.28 26.67
N ASP A 49 -33.23 -3.50 27.12
CA ASP A 49 -34.23 -2.44 27.40
C ASP A 49 -33.86 -1.58 28.63
N ARG A 50 -33.02 -2.09 29.55
CA ARG A 50 -32.48 -1.28 30.66
C ARG A 50 -31.23 -0.49 30.30
N VAL A 51 -30.48 -0.92 29.27
CA VAL A 51 -29.23 -0.25 28.85
C VAL A 51 -29.53 0.92 27.91
N SER A 52 -30.62 0.85 27.14
CA SER A 52 -31.06 1.94 26.26
C SER A 52 -31.60 3.15 27.03
N GLY A 53 -32.22 2.96 28.20
CA GLY A 53 -32.60 4.06 29.11
C GLY A 53 -31.40 4.79 29.74
N VAL A 54 -30.29 4.09 30.00
CA VAL A 54 -29.07 4.68 30.58
C VAL A 54 -28.27 5.45 29.52
N ALA A 55 -28.28 5.00 28.26
CA ALA A 55 -27.57 5.69 27.16
C ALA A 55 -28.17 7.06 26.82
N VAL A 56 -29.48 7.28 27.02
CA VAL A 56 -30.13 8.57 26.78
C VAL A 56 -29.79 9.60 27.88
N ILE A 57 -29.59 9.15 29.12
CA ILE A 57 -29.22 10.02 30.25
C ILE A 57 -27.75 10.45 30.16
N SER A 58 -26.85 9.59 29.67
CA SER A 58 -25.42 9.93 29.52
C SER A 58 -25.13 10.96 28.42
N ILE A 59 -26.02 11.13 27.44
CA ILE A 59 -25.84 12.10 26.34
C ILE A 59 -26.25 13.52 26.76
N ILE A 60 -27.18 13.66 27.70
CA ILE A 60 -27.59 14.97 28.25
C ILE A 60 -26.52 15.51 29.22
N GLY A 61 -25.83 14.64 29.95
CA GLY A 61 -24.71 15.02 30.84
C GLY A 61 -23.42 15.45 30.14
N LEU A 62 -23.31 15.30 28.81
CA LEU A 62 -22.10 15.68 28.06
C LEU A 62 -22.12 17.13 27.53
N TYR A 63 -23.23 17.86 27.68
CA TYR A 63 -23.40 19.21 27.11
C TYR A 63 -23.82 20.31 28.10
N ALA A 64 -24.00 19.99 29.38
CA ALA A 64 -24.10 20.96 30.45
C ALA A 64 -23.02 20.63 31.49
N GLY A 65 -22.39 21.64 32.11
CA GLY A 65 -21.40 21.46 33.19
C GLY A 65 -21.96 20.64 34.37
N PRO A 66 -21.20 20.45 35.46
CA PRO A 66 -21.54 19.45 36.48
C PRO A 66 -22.91 19.74 37.09
N ILE A 67 -23.93 19.01 36.63
CA ILE A 67 -25.27 19.02 37.18
C ILE A 67 -25.36 17.82 38.12
N ASP A 68 -25.85 18.09 39.31
CA ASP A 68 -26.15 17.10 40.34
C ASP A 68 -27.31 16.21 39.87
N VAL A 69 -26.97 15.00 39.41
CA VAL A 69 -27.88 14.08 38.68
C VAL A 69 -29.03 13.59 39.57
N GLU A 70 -28.87 13.61 40.90
CA GLU A 70 -29.92 13.19 41.83
C GLU A 70 -31.07 14.19 41.95
N ASN A 71 -30.81 15.50 41.79
CA ASN A 71 -31.85 16.53 41.90
C ASN A 71 -32.72 16.63 40.62
N VAL A 72 -32.13 16.45 39.43
CA VAL A 72 -32.88 16.49 38.16
C VAL A 72 -33.78 15.28 37.99
N ALA A 73 -33.36 14.10 38.47
CA ALA A 73 -34.18 12.90 38.44
C ALA A 73 -35.44 13.03 39.32
N ALA A 74 -35.34 13.73 40.46
CA ALA A 74 -36.47 13.98 41.34
C ALA A 74 -37.50 14.97 40.75
N GLU A 75 -37.05 15.98 40.01
CA GLU A 75 -37.91 17.04 39.46
C GLU A 75 -38.71 16.57 38.22
N VAL A 76 -38.14 15.69 37.40
CA VAL A 76 -38.81 15.09 36.23
C VAL A 76 -39.88 14.06 36.62
N LEU A 77 -39.71 13.37 37.75
CA LEU A 77 -40.69 12.39 38.23
C LEU A 77 -41.98 13.02 38.78
N HIS A 78 -41.98 14.33 39.09
CA HIS A 78 -43.14 15.02 39.66
C HIS A 78 -43.96 15.87 38.67
N HIS A 79 -43.49 16.05 37.42
CA HIS A 79 -44.23 16.75 36.37
C HIS A 79 -44.15 16.01 35.02
N PRO A 80 -45.09 15.09 34.72
CA PRO A 80 -45.13 14.44 33.41
C PRO A 80 -45.55 15.46 32.33
N VAL A 81 -44.63 15.78 31.44
CA VAL A 81 -44.92 16.58 30.23
C VAL A 81 -45.49 15.64 29.17
N GLU A 82 -46.80 15.73 28.91
CA GLU A 82 -47.43 14.99 27.82
C GLU A 82 -47.06 15.62 26.46
N PHE A 83 -46.21 14.93 25.70
CA PHE A 83 -45.93 15.30 24.31
C PHE A 83 -47.05 14.78 23.40
N SER A 84 -47.54 15.63 22.49
CA SER A 84 -48.56 15.21 21.53
C SER A 84 -48.06 14.03 20.66
N PRO A 85 -48.94 13.11 20.22
CA PRO A 85 -48.55 11.94 19.42
C PRO A 85 -47.75 12.30 18.15
N LEU A 86 -48.01 13.50 17.62
CA LEU A 86 -47.37 14.04 16.43
C LEU A 86 -45.91 14.47 16.70
N VAL A 87 -45.63 15.01 17.90
CA VAL A 87 -44.26 15.35 18.33
C VAL A 87 -43.46 14.08 18.61
N SER A 88 -44.09 13.05 19.19
CA SER A 88 -43.46 11.74 19.41
C SER A 88 -43.14 11.03 18.09
N LEU A 89 -44.04 11.10 17.10
CA LEU A 89 -43.81 10.52 15.77
C LEU A 89 -42.68 11.24 15.01
N VAL A 90 -42.67 12.59 15.03
CA VAL A 90 -41.61 13.38 14.39
C VAL A 90 -40.26 13.09 15.05
N SER A 91 -40.22 13.00 16.38
CA SER A 91 -39.00 12.66 17.11
C SER A 91 -38.49 11.25 16.78
N ALA A 92 -39.38 10.27 16.68
CA ALA A 92 -39.03 8.91 16.30
C ALA A 92 -38.47 8.83 14.86
N VAL A 93 -39.07 9.56 13.92
CA VAL A 93 -38.61 9.63 12.53
C VAL A 93 -37.24 10.32 12.44
N VAL A 94 -37.01 11.40 13.18
CA VAL A 94 -35.71 12.09 13.23
C VAL A 94 -34.63 11.19 13.83
N ILE A 95 -34.96 10.44 14.90
CA ILE A 95 -34.04 9.46 15.50
C ILE A 95 -33.71 8.33 14.51
N LEU A 96 -34.70 7.81 13.79
CA LEU A 96 -34.50 6.78 12.75
C LEU A 96 -33.60 7.28 11.62
N ILE A 97 -33.81 8.52 11.14
CA ILE A 97 -32.96 9.13 10.11
C ILE A 97 -31.55 9.35 10.64
N ALA A 98 -31.39 9.79 11.90
CA ALA A 98 -30.08 9.98 12.51
C ALA A 98 -29.33 8.64 12.67
N LEU A 99 -30.01 7.59 13.13
CA LEU A 99 -29.45 6.24 13.26
C LEU A 99 -29.12 5.63 11.90
N PHE A 100 -29.95 5.86 10.87
CA PHE A 100 -29.69 5.42 9.51
C PHE A 100 -28.50 6.15 8.90
N SER A 101 -28.39 7.47 9.14
CA SER A 101 -27.26 8.29 8.70
C SER A 101 -25.96 7.88 9.40
N LEU A 102 -26.00 7.61 10.70
CA LEU A 102 -24.89 7.03 11.47
C LEU A 102 -24.51 5.64 10.97
N GLY A 103 -25.49 4.81 10.59
CA GLY A 103 -25.30 3.51 9.96
C GLY A 103 -24.60 3.63 8.60
N ILE A 104 -25.02 4.56 7.74
CA ILE A 104 -24.36 4.84 6.47
C ILE A 104 -22.95 5.38 6.70
N VAL A 105 -22.74 6.30 7.63
CA VAL A 105 -21.40 6.80 7.98
C VAL A 105 -20.51 5.68 8.52
N ALA A 106 -21.05 4.77 9.33
CA ALA A 106 -20.33 3.60 9.83
C ALA A 106 -20.01 2.62 8.70
N ILE A 107 -20.94 2.35 7.77
CA ILE A 107 -20.75 1.46 6.62
C ILE A 107 -19.76 2.07 5.62
N VAL A 108 -19.86 3.37 5.31
CA VAL A 108 -18.92 4.11 4.46
C VAL A 108 -17.55 4.16 5.13
N SER A 109 -17.48 4.38 6.45
CA SER A 109 -16.22 4.27 7.19
C SER A 109 -15.68 2.82 7.15
N LYS A 110 -16.53 1.81 7.25
CA LYS A 110 -16.10 0.41 7.22
C LYS A 110 -15.78 -0.10 5.80
N ARG A 111 -16.30 0.50 4.74
CA ARG A 111 -16.00 0.13 3.33
C ARG A 111 -14.92 1.01 2.70
N MET A 112 -14.84 2.30 3.04
CA MET A 112 -13.82 3.21 2.51
C MET A 112 -12.62 3.37 3.44
N LEU A 113 -12.82 3.44 4.76
CA LEU A 113 -11.69 3.56 5.69
C LEU A 113 -11.11 2.18 6.04
N TYR A 114 -11.88 1.10 6.22
CA TYR A 114 -11.32 -0.18 6.68
C TYR A 114 -10.27 -0.83 5.74
N PRO A 115 -10.42 -0.81 4.39
CA PRO A 115 -9.36 -1.27 3.49
C PRO A 115 -8.12 -0.36 3.49
N VAL A 116 -8.29 0.91 3.84
CA VAL A 116 -7.20 1.90 3.97
C VAL A 116 -6.56 1.86 5.37
N TYR A 117 -7.32 1.46 6.40
CA TYR A 117 -6.91 1.36 7.80
C TYR A 117 -6.06 0.12 8.06
N LEU A 118 -6.35 -0.98 7.36
CA LEU A 118 -5.58 -2.22 7.45
C LEU A 118 -4.29 -2.22 6.60
N ARG A 119 -4.08 -1.23 5.71
CA ARG A 119 -2.94 -1.23 4.78
C ARG A 119 -1.80 -0.26 5.10
N ARG A 120 -1.82 0.53 6.18
CA ARG A 120 -0.64 1.29 6.66
C ARG A 120 -0.86 1.84 8.08
N ARG A 121 -0.01 1.38 9.01
CA ARG A 121 0.15 1.97 10.35
C ARG A 121 0.91 3.30 10.19
N GLU A 122 0.46 4.33 10.91
CA GLU A 122 0.98 5.72 10.95
C GLU A 122 0.40 6.73 9.95
N TRP A 123 -0.87 7.11 10.16
CA TRP A 123 -1.35 8.41 9.69
C TRP A 123 -0.75 9.52 10.55
N SER A 124 -0.02 10.45 9.93
CA SER A 124 0.45 11.67 10.59
C SER A 124 -0.74 12.47 11.15
N LEU A 125 -0.54 13.16 12.27
CA LEU A 125 -1.57 13.94 12.97
C LEU A 125 -2.34 14.88 12.01
N ARG A 126 -1.64 15.49 11.03
CA ARG A 126 -2.25 16.32 10.00
C ARG A 126 -3.27 15.58 9.12
N ARG A 127 -3.01 14.33 8.74
CA ARG A 127 -3.96 13.55 7.92
C ARG A 127 -5.20 13.17 8.73
N ARG A 128 -5.04 12.89 10.04
CA ARG A 128 -6.17 12.63 10.95
C ARG A 128 -7.07 13.87 11.09
N ILE A 129 -6.47 15.05 11.25
CA ILE A 129 -7.21 16.33 11.32
C ILE A 129 -7.93 16.63 9.99
N LYS A 130 -7.32 16.31 8.85
CA LYS A 130 -7.95 16.46 7.52
C LYS A 130 -9.14 15.54 7.30
N ALA A 131 -9.06 14.29 7.77
CA ALA A 131 -10.18 13.36 7.70
C ALA A 131 -11.32 13.77 8.63
N ALA A 132 -11.00 14.15 9.88
CA ALA A 132 -11.99 14.62 10.85
C ALA A 132 -12.72 15.88 10.37
N SER A 133 -12.01 16.86 9.80
CA SER A 133 -12.64 18.07 9.25
C SER A 133 -13.56 17.79 8.05
N LEU A 134 -13.24 16.80 7.22
CA LEU A 134 -14.12 16.38 6.12
C LEU A 134 -15.42 15.75 6.64
N VAL A 135 -15.32 14.90 7.67
CA VAL A 135 -16.49 14.27 8.31
C VAL A 135 -17.40 15.33 8.94
N LEU A 136 -16.82 16.34 9.62
CA LEU A 136 -17.59 17.44 10.21
C LEU A 136 -18.29 18.30 9.15
N LEU A 137 -17.64 18.57 8.01
CA LEU A 137 -18.28 19.31 6.92
C LEU A 137 -19.48 18.55 6.35
N ILE A 138 -19.34 17.24 6.11
CA ILE A 138 -20.43 16.41 5.60
C ILE A 138 -21.57 16.35 6.62
N ALA A 139 -21.27 16.10 7.89
CA ALA A 139 -22.29 16.05 8.95
C ALA A 139 -23.00 17.40 9.15
N GLY A 140 -22.27 18.51 9.11
CA GLY A 140 -22.82 19.87 9.14
C GLY A 140 -23.76 20.16 7.98
N SER A 141 -23.35 19.81 6.74
CA SER A 141 -24.20 20.00 5.56
C SER A 141 -25.51 19.20 5.64
N TRP A 142 -25.46 17.95 6.12
CA TRP A 142 -26.65 17.12 6.28
C TRP A 142 -27.60 17.64 7.36
N THR A 143 -27.08 18.16 8.47
CA THR A 143 -27.91 18.71 9.56
C THR A 143 -28.55 20.05 9.20
N MET A 144 -27.94 20.84 8.29
CA MET A 144 -28.54 22.07 7.78
C MET A 144 -29.74 21.86 6.84
N ILE A 145 -29.88 20.66 6.25
CA ILE A 145 -31.04 20.30 5.42
C ILE A 145 -32.30 20.14 6.31
N LEU A 146 -32.13 19.81 7.59
CA LEU A 146 -33.22 19.74 8.56
C LEU A 146 -33.46 21.12 9.17
N ARG A 147 -34.57 21.75 8.79
CA ARG A 147 -34.93 23.15 9.12
C ARG A 147 -34.87 23.49 10.62
N GLN A 148 -34.99 22.50 11.50
CA GLN A 148 -34.94 22.66 12.95
C GLN A 148 -33.51 22.71 13.54
N PHE A 149 -32.49 22.30 12.77
CA PHE A 149 -31.10 22.17 13.24
C PHE A 149 -30.12 23.05 12.44
N VAL A 150 -30.63 24.00 11.65
CA VAL A 150 -29.81 24.86 10.77
C VAL A 150 -28.69 25.57 11.54
N LEU A 151 -28.96 26.08 12.74
CA LEU A 151 -27.96 26.74 13.59
C LEU A 151 -26.88 25.76 14.09
N ALA A 152 -27.26 24.57 14.53
CA ALA A 152 -26.32 23.54 14.98
C ALA A 152 -25.46 23.02 13.81
N GLY A 153 -26.08 22.78 12.65
CA GLY A 153 -25.37 22.36 11.44
C GLY A 153 -24.42 23.43 10.91
N LEU A 154 -24.81 24.72 10.99
CA LEU A 154 -23.95 25.84 10.63
C LEU A 154 -22.70 25.90 11.52
N VAL A 155 -22.83 25.71 12.83
CA VAL A 155 -21.69 25.73 13.77
C VAL A 155 -20.72 24.58 13.47
N VAL A 156 -21.23 23.37 13.23
CA VAL A 156 -20.41 22.20 12.89
C VAL A 156 -19.71 22.38 11.53
N PHE A 157 -20.42 22.93 10.54
CA PHE A 157 -19.88 23.24 9.23
C PHE A 157 -18.79 24.32 9.30
N LEU A 158 -19.03 25.40 10.03
CA LEU A 158 -18.06 26.49 10.24
C LEU A 158 -16.83 26.00 11.02
N GLY A 159 -17.00 25.11 12.00
CA GLY A 159 -15.87 24.47 12.70
C GLY A 159 -14.98 23.66 11.75
N GLY A 160 -15.57 22.85 10.87
CA GLY A 160 -14.84 22.11 9.84
C GLY A 160 -14.14 23.03 8.82
N ALA A 161 -14.80 24.12 8.43
CA ALA A 161 -14.25 25.12 7.51
C ALA A 161 -13.08 25.92 8.16
N LEU A 162 -13.23 26.36 9.40
CA LEU A 162 -12.19 27.07 10.16
C LEU A 162 -10.93 26.22 10.35
N ILE A 163 -11.08 24.92 10.63
CA ILE A 163 -9.93 24.00 10.72
C ILE A 163 -9.18 23.94 9.39
N ARG A 164 -9.89 23.93 8.26
CA ARG A 164 -9.24 23.95 6.93
C ARG A 164 -8.62 25.28 6.56
N VAL A 165 -9.24 26.39 6.93
CA VAL A 165 -8.67 27.73 6.73
C VAL A 165 -7.43 27.90 7.60
N ALA A 166 -7.47 27.46 8.87
CA ALA A 166 -6.32 27.47 9.77
C ALA A 166 -5.17 26.57 9.27
N ASP A 167 -5.45 25.41 8.66
CA ASP A 167 -4.42 24.57 8.02
C ASP A 167 -3.83 25.24 6.76
N ARG A 168 -4.62 26.05 6.03
CA ARG A 168 -4.16 26.81 4.86
C ARG A 168 -3.35 28.05 5.21
N VAL A 169 -3.75 28.77 6.27
CA VAL A 169 -3.16 30.03 6.70
C VAL A 169 -1.99 29.80 7.69
N GLY A 170 -2.07 28.76 8.52
CA GLY A 170 -1.02 28.32 9.45
C GLY A 170 0.11 27.51 8.80
N GLY A 171 0.14 27.44 7.47
CA GLY A 171 1.21 26.79 6.70
C GLY A 171 2.58 27.46 6.81
N ASN A 172 2.69 28.62 7.46
CA ASN A 172 3.94 29.30 7.73
C ASN A 172 4.23 29.43 9.23
N ARG A 173 5.40 28.90 9.62
CA ARG A 173 6.10 29.03 10.92
C ARG A 173 5.58 28.15 12.06
N VAL A 174 5.95 26.88 12.00
CA VAL A 174 6.43 26.18 13.21
C VAL A 174 7.96 26.20 13.11
N ALA A 175 8.59 27.04 13.93
CA ALA A 175 10.00 26.96 14.20
C ALA A 175 10.27 25.63 14.94
N SER A 176 10.74 24.62 14.21
CA SER A 176 11.41 23.48 14.82
C SER A 176 12.72 23.97 15.40
N SER A 177 12.86 23.96 16.73
CA SER A 177 14.11 24.27 17.44
C SER A 177 15.21 23.20 17.27
N THR A 178 15.05 22.30 16.30
CA THR A 178 16.13 21.57 15.65
C THR A 178 15.80 21.57 14.16
N GLY A 179 16.32 22.58 13.44
CA GLY A 179 16.10 22.66 12.00
C GLY A 179 16.63 21.39 11.32
N PRO A 180 15.96 20.83 10.30
CA PRO A 180 16.64 19.92 9.41
C PRO A 180 17.83 20.70 8.86
N GLN A 181 19.06 20.23 9.13
CA GLN A 181 20.19 20.69 8.35
C GLN A 181 19.78 20.53 6.89
N ARG A 182 19.63 21.65 6.18
CA ARG A 182 19.65 21.62 4.72
C ARG A 182 21.04 21.12 4.36
N VAL A 183 21.19 19.81 4.26
CA VAL A 183 22.26 19.22 3.48
C VAL A 183 22.00 19.75 2.08
N SER A 184 22.81 20.70 1.63
CA SER A 184 22.85 21.04 0.22
C SER A 184 23.20 19.73 -0.48
N LEU A 185 22.24 19.11 -1.17
CA LEU A 185 22.57 18.09 -2.14
C LEU A 185 23.62 18.73 -3.05
N PRO A 186 24.83 18.15 -3.18
CA PRO A 186 25.85 18.75 -4.02
C PRO A 186 25.27 18.92 -5.43
N PRO A 187 25.26 20.14 -6.00
CA PRO A 187 24.58 20.42 -7.27
C PRO A 187 25.40 19.96 -8.48
N THR A 188 26.21 18.91 -8.36
CA THR A 188 27.12 18.51 -9.44
C THR A 188 27.47 17.04 -9.32
N ILE A 189 27.16 16.28 -10.37
CA ILE A 189 27.68 14.92 -10.57
C ILE A 189 29.21 15.07 -10.62
N ARG A 190 29.90 14.66 -9.56
CA ARG A 190 31.37 14.54 -9.55
C ARG A 190 31.69 13.06 -9.70
N LEU A 191 32.44 12.74 -10.74
CA LEU A 191 33.06 11.44 -10.91
C LEU A 191 34.21 11.36 -9.90
N GLU A 192 33.94 10.81 -8.72
CA GLU A 192 34.96 10.47 -7.74
C GLU A 192 35.60 9.11 -8.11
N ASN A 193 36.82 8.85 -7.63
CA ASN A 193 37.50 7.58 -7.87
C ASN A 193 36.81 6.44 -7.11
N GLU A 194 36.49 5.32 -7.79
CA GLU A 194 35.77 4.15 -7.27
C GLU A 194 36.30 3.66 -5.91
N LYS A 195 37.62 3.57 -5.76
CA LYS A 195 38.25 3.10 -4.52
C LYS A 195 37.94 4.04 -3.35
N VAL A 196 37.99 5.34 -3.60
CA VAL A 196 37.70 6.38 -2.59
C VAL A 196 36.22 6.30 -2.17
N ILE A 197 35.32 6.05 -3.12
CA ILE A 197 33.89 5.87 -2.88
C ILE A 197 33.63 4.62 -2.06
N PHE A 198 34.24 3.48 -2.42
CA PHE A 198 34.09 2.24 -1.66
C PHE A 198 34.60 2.38 -0.23
N GLU A 199 35.78 2.97 -0.03
CA GLU A 199 36.33 3.24 1.30
C GLU A 199 35.41 4.13 2.13
N LYS A 200 34.81 5.16 1.52
CA LYS A 200 33.80 6.01 2.16
C LYS A 200 32.54 5.22 2.55
N ARG A 201 31.98 4.41 1.64
CA ARG A 201 30.83 3.54 1.92
C ARG A 201 31.14 2.57 3.07
N LEU A 202 32.30 1.94 3.05
CA LEU A 202 32.74 1.02 4.10
C LEU A 202 32.88 1.72 5.46
N ALA A 203 33.45 2.93 5.49
CA ALA A 203 33.57 3.73 6.72
C ALA A 203 32.19 4.11 7.29
N ILE A 204 31.27 4.57 6.44
CA ILE A 204 29.89 4.87 6.83
C ILE A 204 29.18 3.59 7.30
N GLY A 205 29.37 2.47 6.59
CA GLY A 205 28.81 1.17 6.95
C GLY A 205 29.25 0.72 8.34
N LYS A 206 30.56 0.77 8.63
CA LYS A 206 31.10 0.46 9.96
C LYS A 206 30.50 1.34 11.05
N LYS A 207 30.47 2.66 10.83
CA LYS A 207 29.85 3.61 11.77
C LYS A 207 28.37 3.30 12.02
N ALA A 208 27.61 3.01 10.96
CA ALA A 208 26.21 2.63 11.07
C ALA A 208 26.03 1.30 11.81
N SER A 209 26.88 0.30 11.54
CA SER A 209 26.92 -0.97 12.26
C SER A 209 27.11 -0.77 13.76
N ASP A 210 28.10 0.03 14.17
CA ASP A 210 28.35 0.34 15.59
C ASP A 210 27.12 1.00 16.25
N MET A 211 26.46 1.92 15.55
CA MET A 211 25.23 2.56 16.04
C MET A 211 24.06 1.59 16.15
N ILE A 212 23.92 0.67 15.19
CA ILE A 212 22.90 -0.41 15.22
C ILE A 212 23.16 -1.30 16.43
N LEU A 213 24.40 -1.72 16.66
CA LEU A 213 24.77 -2.59 17.78
C LEU A 213 24.61 -1.87 19.12
N GLY A 214 24.97 -0.59 19.22
CA GLY A 214 24.74 0.21 20.42
C GLY A 214 23.26 0.31 20.79
N LYS A 215 22.37 0.41 19.79
CA LYS A 215 20.92 0.55 20.02
C LYS A 215 20.19 -0.78 20.16
N HIS A 216 20.61 -1.81 19.43
CA HIS A 216 19.86 -3.05 19.23
C HIS A 216 20.69 -4.33 19.42
N GLY A 217 21.97 -4.25 19.80
CA GLY A 217 22.95 -5.34 19.68
C GLY A 217 22.52 -6.70 20.24
N LYS A 218 21.81 -6.74 21.38
CA LYS A 218 21.29 -8.01 21.93
C LYS A 218 20.35 -8.76 20.97
N LYS A 219 19.69 -8.03 20.06
CA LYS A 219 18.73 -8.53 19.08
C LYS A 219 19.36 -8.83 17.71
N ILE A 220 20.59 -8.41 17.47
CA ILE A 220 21.22 -8.50 16.14
C ILE A 220 22.13 -9.73 16.08
N LEU A 221 22.04 -10.49 14.99
CA LEU A 221 22.93 -11.61 14.66
C LEU A 221 24.06 -11.18 13.75
N ALA A 222 23.75 -10.37 12.74
CA ALA A 222 24.72 -9.89 11.78
C ALA A 222 24.34 -8.50 11.26
N VAL A 223 25.35 -7.75 10.83
CA VAL A 223 25.21 -6.54 10.03
C VAL A 223 26.15 -6.69 8.84
N CYS A 224 25.62 -6.53 7.63
CA CYS A 224 26.39 -6.64 6.40
C CYS A 224 26.08 -5.47 5.48
N MET A 225 27.07 -5.03 4.70
CA MET A 225 26.76 -4.39 3.41
C MET A 225 26.36 -5.51 2.46
N TRP A 226 25.38 -5.25 1.61
CA TRP A 226 24.89 -6.27 0.67
C TRP A 226 24.49 -5.70 -0.67
N GLY A 227 24.36 -6.61 -1.65
CA GLY A 227 24.04 -6.23 -3.01
C GLY A 227 25.17 -5.45 -3.66
N PRO A 228 24.84 -4.61 -4.66
CA PRO A 228 25.87 -3.98 -5.45
C PRO A 228 26.77 -3.05 -4.57
N SER A 229 26.18 -2.36 -3.59
CA SER A 229 26.96 -1.51 -2.65
C SER A 229 28.06 -2.21 -1.82
N ALA A 230 28.08 -3.55 -1.77
CA ALA A 230 29.12 -4.35 -1.12
C ALA A 230 30.34 -4.65 -2.02
N ASP A 231 30.18 -4.49 -3.34
CA ASP A 231 31.23 -4.69 -4.34
C ASP A 231 32.20 -3.50 -4.37
N ASP A 232 33.50 -3.80 -4.39
CA ASP A 232 34.56 -2.79 -4.50
C ASP A 232 34.96 -2.47 -5.94
N THR A 233 34.38 -3.18 -6.90
CA THR A 233 34.55 -2.95 -8.35
C THR A 233 33.40 -2.17 -8.99
N GLU A 234 32.34 -1.87 -8.22
CA GLU A 234 31.18 -1.18 -8.77
C GLU A 234 31.35 0.34 -8.82
N GLU A 235 31.07 0.88 -10.01
CA GLU A 235 31.17 2.30 -10.37
C GLU A 235 30.10 3.20 -9.70
N SER A 236 29.12 2.61 -8.99
CA SER A 236 27.97 3.33 -8.46
C SER A 236 28.25 4.03 -7.13
N VAL A 237 28.10 5.36 -7.17
CA VAL A 237 28.44 6.29 -6.07
C VAL A 237 27.26 6.67 -5.17
N SER A 238 26.05 6.21 -5.48
CA SER A 238 24.83 6.89 -5.02
C SER A 238 24.19 6.29 -3.76
N TYR A 239 24.50 5.04 -3.40
CA TYR A 239 23.83 4.37 -2.29
C TYR A 239 24.71 3.38 -1.52
N LEU A 240 24.28 3.11 -0.28
CA LEU A 240 24.82 2.13 0.64
C LEU A 240 23.64 1.34 1.22
N ASP A 241 23.58 0.06 0.88
CA ASP A 241 22.58 -0.85 1.41
C ASP A 241 23.19 -1.68 2.55
N LEU A 242 22.60 -1.55 3.73
CA LEU A 242 22.90 -2.39 4.88
C LEU A 242 21.74 -3.33 5.16
N VAL A 243 22.08 -4.55 5.54
CA VAL A 243 21.13 -5.47 6.16
C VAL A 243 21.58 -5.83 7.57
N ALA A 244 20.68 -5.65 8.52
CA ALA A 244 20.83 -6.08 9.89
C ALA A 244 19.88 -7.25 10.15
N VAL A 245 20.45 -8.40 10.49
CA VAL A 245 19.70 -9.62 10.73
C VAL A 245 19.31 -9.69 12.20
N VAL A 246 18.01 -9.80 12.44
CA VAL A 246 17.42 -9.78 13.77
C VAL A 246 17.18 -11.23 14.21
N LYS A 247 17.55 -11.55 15.45
CA LYS A 247 17.30 -12.84 16.10
C LYS A 247 15.82 -13.22 16.00
N SER A 248 15.57 -14.51 15.80
CA SER A 248 14.22 -15.07 15.78
C SER A 248 13.42 -14.72 17.05
N GLY A 249 12.12 -14.43 16.88
CA GLY A 249 11.22 -14.07 17.98
C GLY A 249 11.34 -12.62 18.50
N GLN A 250 12.23 -11.81 17.93
CA GLN A 250 12.33 -10.39 18.29
C GLN A 250 11.29 -9.53 17.57
N ALA A 251 10.89 -8.43 18.21
CA ALA A 251 10.01 -7.44 17.59
C ALA A 251 10.65 -6.84 16.33
N SER A 252 9.83 -6.66 15.29
CA SER A 252 10.23 -6.03 14.03
C SER A 252 10.85 -4.65 14.29
N ILE A 253 12.01 -4.40 13.70
CA ILE A 253 12.64 -3.09 13.66
C ILE A 253 12.27 -2.46 12.31
N PRO A 254 11.76 -1.22 12.27
CA PRO A 254 11.43 -0.58 11.00
C PRO A 254 12.69 -0.27 10.20
N GLU A 255 12.58 -0.43 8.88
CA GLU A 255 13.61 -0.01 7.94
C GLU A 255 13.88 1.49 8.03
N LYS A 256 15.09 1.88 7.65
CA LYS A 256 15.49 3.29 7.60
C LYS A 256 16.08 3.61 6.25
N LYS A 257 15.70 4.75 5.70
CA LYS A 257 16.25 5.29 4.47
C LYS A 257 16.47 6.78 4.62
N TYR A 258 17.70 7.25 4.40
CA TYR A 258 18.06 8.67 4.50
C TYR A 258 19.36 8.97 3.77
N VAL A 259 19.61 10.23 3.42
CA VAL A 259 20.88 10.66 2.82
C VAL A 259 21.86 11.04 3.93
N TYR A 260 23.07 10.50 3.89
CA TYR A 260 24.16 10.81 4.81
C TYR A 260 25.44 11.05 4.01
N GLU A 261 26.05 12.24 4.17
CA GLU A 261 27.27 12.65 3.45
C GLU A 261 27.19 12.49 1.92
N GLY A 262 25.99 12.73 1.36
CA GLY A 262 25.71 12.64 -0.08
C GLY A 262 25.39 11.24 -0.59
N ILE A 263 25.38 10.23 0.27
CA ILE A 263 25.06 8.83 -0.09
C ILE A 263 23.69 8.47 0.48
N GLU A 264 22.84 7.84 -0.33
CA GLU A 264 21.60 7.23 0.16
C GLU A 264 21.93 6.01 1.01
N LEU A 265 21.67 6.07 2.31
CA LEU A 265 21.81 4.94 3.23
C LEU A 265 20.46 4.29 3.44
N ALA A 266 20.33 3.03 3.03
CA ALA A 266 19.20 2.17 3.35
C ALA A 266 19.62 1.08 4.34
N ILE A 267 18.87 0.92 5.42
CA ILE A 267 19.10 -0.09 6.46
C ILE A 267 17.85 -0.95 6.56
N SER A 268 17.97 -2.17 6.09
CA SER A 268 16.92 -3.18 6.16
C SER A 268 17.10 -4.05 7.40
N TYR A 269 16.02 -4.34 8.13
CA TYR A 269 16.07 -5.24 9.29
C TYR A 269 15.27 -6.50 9.01
N TRP A 270 15.95 -7.62 8.86
CA TRP A 270 15.32 -8.88 8.46
C TRP A 270 15.33 -9.88 9.61
N PRO A 271 14.19 -10.50 9.95
CA PRO A 271 14.20 -11.68 10.80
C PRO A 271 15.07 -12.77 10.16
N GLU A 272 15.89 -13.45 10.96
CA GLU A 272 16.79 -14.52 10.50
C GLU A 272 16.07 -15.56 9.62
N ALA A 273 14.96 -16.11 10.11
CA ALA A 273 14.22 -17.14 9.39
C ALA A 273 13.74 -16.66 8.01
N ALA A 274 13.29 -15.40 7.91
CA ALA A 274 12.84 -14.82 6.65
C ALA A 274 14.01 -14.57 5.69
N PHE A 275 15.15 -14.10 6.21
CA PHE A 275 16.34 -13.86 5.40
C PHE A 275 16.90 -15.16 4.82
N ILE A 276 16.99 -16.22 5.64
CA ILE A 276 17.46 -17.54 5.19
C ILE A 276 16.45 -18.19 4.24
N ALA A 277 15.15 -18.08 4.51
CA ALA A 277 14.12 -18.59 3.60
C ALA A 277 14.21 -17.92 2.22
N ARG A 278 14.33 -16.59 2.17
CA ARG A 278 14.47 -15.85 0.92
C ARG A 278 15.76 -16.20 0.17
N ALA A 279 16.87 -16.42 0.87
CA ALA A 279 18.14 -16.85 0.26
C ALA A 279 18.09 -18.27 -0.33
N ARG A 280 17.15 -19.11 0.12
CA ARG A 280 16.94 -20.48 -0.37
C ARG A 280 15.97 -20.54 -1.54
N GLU A 281 14.96 -19.67 -1.53
CA GLU A 281 13.84 -19.67 -2.46
C GLU A 281 14.26 -19.43 -3.91
N ILE A 282 13.70 -20.19 -4.84
CA ILE A 282 13.82 -19.98 -6.28
C ILE A 282 12.47 -19.54 -6.84
N ASP A 283 12.41 -18.27 -7.24
CA ASP A 283 11.25 -17.63 -7.87
C ASP A 283 11.71 -16.83 -9.09
N GLU A 284 10.78 -16.11 -9.74
CA GLU A 284 11.07 -15.30 -10.91
C GLU A 284 12.15 -14.23 -10.66
N SER A 285 12.35 -13.80 -9.41
CA SER A 285 13.37 -12.81 -9.06
C SER A 285 14.68 -13.43 -8.54
N TRP A 286 14.78 -14.76 -8.55
CA TRP A 286 15.94 -15.51 -8.06
C TRP A 286 17.27 -15.01 -8.63
N PRO A 287 17.45 -14.77 -9.96
CA PRO A 287 18.76 -14.37 -10.46
C PRO A 287 19.31 -13.12 -9.76
N TYR A 288 18.43 -12.15 -9.48
CA TYR A 288 18.78 -10.89 -8.84
C TYR A 288 19.10 -11.10 -7.36
N TYR A 289 18.19 -11.73 -6.63
CA TYR A 289 18.38 -11.95 -5.19
C TYR A 289 19.55 -12.88 -4.92
N ARG A 290 19.71 -13.95 -5.70
CA ARG A 290 20.82 -14.88 -5.58
C ARG A 290 22.17 -14.18 -5.68
N SER A 291 22.32 -13.23 -6.61
CA SER A 291 23.52 -12.40 -6.75
C SER A 291 23.72 -11.51 -5.52
N ARG A 292 22.65 -10.84 -5.08
CA ARG A 292 22.64 -9.97 -3.89
C ARG A 292 23.04 -10.71 -2.60
N TYR A 293 22.54 -11.93 -2.39
CA TYR A 293 22.85 -12.75 -1.21
C TYR A 293 24.25 -13.38 -1.25
N SER A 294 24.85 -13.56 -2.43
CA SER A 294 26.27 -13.97 -2.51
C SER A 294 27.23 -12.85 -2.14
N ASN A 295 26.84 -11.59 -2.32
CA ASN A 295 27.70 -10.45 -2.05
C ASN A 295 27.39 -9.83 -0.67
N LEU A 296 27.77 -10.53 0.39
CA LEU A 296 27.67 -10.03 1.76
C LEU A 296 29.05 -9.62 2.28
N ARG A 297 29.27 -8.31 2.43
CA ARG A 297 30.44 -7.78 3.14
C ARG A 297 30.09 -7.64 4.62
N VAL A 298 30.63 -8.57 5.43
CA VAL A 298 30.37 -8.61 6.87
C VAL A 298 30.97 -7.40 7.58
N LEU A 299 30.13 -6.66 8.32
CA LEU A 299 30.56 -5.60 9.24
C LEU A 299 30.53 -6.09 10.69
N TYR A 300 29.60 -7.01 10.99
CA TYR A 300 29.46 -7.69 12.26
C TYR A 300 28.74 -9.03 12.06
N GLU A 301 29.15 -10.08 12.77
CA GLU A 301 28.36 -11.31 12.90
C GLU A 301 28.62 -12.02 14.24
N GLN A 302 27.62 -12.78 14.70
CA GLN A 302 27.73 -13.74 15.80
C GLN A 302 27.93 -15.15 15.23
N ASP A 303 28.86 -15.90 15.80
CA ASP A 303 29.05 -17.34 15.57
C ASP A 303 29.24 -17.77 14.10
N GLY A 304 29.71 -16.85 13.25
CA GLY A 304 29.88 -17.09 11.81
C GLY A 304 28.54 -17.34 11.11
N TRP A 305 27.48 -16.62 11.51
CA TRP A 305 26.10 -16.75 11.02
C TRP A 305 25.99 -16.77 9.49
N THR A 306 26.84 -16.03 8.76
CA THR A 306 26.82 -16.00 7.29
C THR A 306 27.04 -17.36 6.62
N ARG A 307 27.55 -18.37 7.36
CA ARG A 307 27.61 -19.77 6.88
C ARG A 307 26.22 -20.36 6.60
N HIS A 308 25.19 -19.93 7.34
CA HIS A 308 23.81 -20.38 7.10
C HIS A 308 23.29 -19.82 5.77
N VAL A 309 23.60 -18.57 5.45
CA VAL A 309 23.26 -17.97 4.15
C VAL A 309 23.94 -18.72 3.03
N ARG A 310 25.25 -18.97 3.13
CA ARG A 310 25.99 -19.75 2.12
C ARG A 310 25.41 -21.14 1.90
N SER A 311 24.97 -21.80 2.96
CA SER A 311 24.32 -23.11 2.86
C SER A 311 22.98 -23.01 2.14
N ALA A 312 22.16 -22.01 2.46
CA ALA A 312 20.89 -21.75 1.77
C ALA A 312 21.08 -21.45 0.27
N LEU A 313 22.13 -20.72 -0.10
CA LEU A 313 22.45 -20.46 -1.51
C LEU A 313 22.82 -21.75 -2.25
N VAL A 314 23.59 -22.65 -1.63
CA VAL A 314 23.93 -23.96 -2.22
C VAL A 314 22.69 -24.84 -2.41
N GLU A 315 21.71 -24.76 -1.52
CA GLU A 315 20.41 -25.42 -1.69
C GLU A 315 19.64 -24.81 -2.86
N SER A 316 19.62 -23.49 -2.96
CA SER A 316 18.95 -22.74 -4.03
C SER A 316 19.55 -23.04 -5.41
N ASP A 317 20.89 -23.11 -5.51
CA ASP A 317 21.64 -23.45 -6.73
C ASP A 317 21.36 -24.87 -7.26
N LYS A 318 20.67 -25.71 -6.48
CA LYS A 318 20.29 -27.08 -6.85
C LYS A 318 18.78 -27.25 -6.97
N ALA A 319 18.01 -26.22 -6.66
CA ALA A 319 16.56 -26.28 -6.64
C ALA A 319 16.01 -26.32 -8.07
N ASP A 320 14.83 -26.92 -8.22
CA ASP A 320 14.12 -26.93 -9.50
C ASP A 320 13.57 -25.53 -9.82
N ALA A 321 14.03 -24.96 -10.94
CA ALA A 321 13.62 -23.65 -11.42
C ALA A 321 12.34 -23.68 -12.28
N THR A 322 11.73 -24.85 -12.51
CA THR A 322 10.61 -25.03 -13.44
C THR A 322 9.46 -24.05 -13.19
N GLU A 323 9.05 -23.90 -11.93
CA GLU A 323 7.95 -23.01 -11.57
C GLU A 323 8.32 -21.51 -11.68
N ALA A 324 9.56 -21.16 -11.35
CA ALA A 324 10.08 -19.80 -11.53
C ALA A 324 10.13 -19.41 -13.02
N ILE A 325 10.60 -20.32 -13.88
CA ILE A 325 10.61 -20.15 -15.34
C ILE A 325 9.18 -20.02 -15.87
N ARG A 326 8.26 -20.89 -15.42
CA ARG A 326 6.85 -20.87 -15.81
C ARG A 326 6.19 -19.53 -15.45
N THR A 327 6.41 -19.04 -14.23
CA THR A 327 5.86 -17.77 -13.75
C THR A 327 6.42 -16.59 -14.53
N ALA A 328 7.74 -16.53 -14.74
CA ALA A 328 8.37 -15.48 -15.55
C ALA A 328 7.84 -15.47 -17.00
N ALA A 329 7.65 -16.64 -17.61
CA ALA A 329 7.07 -16.76 -18.95
C ALA A 329 5.60 -16.29 -19.01
N LEU A 330 4.79 -16.62 -18.00
CA LEU A 330 3.41 -16.13 -17.90
C LEU A 330 3.35 -14.60 -17.74
N ASP A 331 4.27 -14.01 -16.98
CA ASP A 331 4.37 -12.56 -16.86
C ASP A 331 4.73 -11.88 -18.19
N MET A 332 5.58 -12.51 -19.00
CA MET A 332 5.87 -12.03 -20.36
C MET A 332 4.63 -12.07 -21.27
N VAL A 333 3.83 -13.14 -21.20
CA VAL A 333 2.55 -13.23 -21.94
C VAL A 333 1.59 -12.12 -21.50
N ARG A 334 1.52 -11.83 -20.19
CA ARG A 334 0.72 -10.72 -19.66
C ARG A 334 1.20 -9.37 -20.22
N HIS A 335 2.51 -9.11 -20.19
CA HIS A 335 3.08 -7.86 -20.71
C HIS A 335 2.91 -7.72 -22.23
N LEU A 336 2.95 -8.80 -23.01
CA LEU A 336 2.58 -8.77 -24.43
C LEU A 336 1.12 -8.33 -24.64
N GLY A 337 0.22 -8.71 -23.73
CA GLY A 337 -1.17 -8.24 -23.75
C GLY A 337 -1.27 -6.72 -23.57
N ILE A 338 -0.50 -6.16 -22.64
CA ILE A 338 -0.45 -4.71 -22.38
C ILE A 338 0.11 -3.97 -23.61
N LEU A 339 1.22 -4.45 -24.17
CA LEU A 339 1.81 -3.87 -25.38
C LEU A 339 0.82 -3.85 -26.55
N ARG A 340 0.01 -4.90 -26.72
CA ARG A 340 -1.04 -4.95 -27.75
C ARG A 340 -2.12 -3.89 -27.53
N ASP A 341 -2.49 -3.61 -26.28
CA ASP A 341 -3.45 -2.54 -25.96
C ASP A 341 -2.86 -1.16 -26.24
N ASP A 342 -1.58 -0.95 -25.94
CA ASP A 342 -0.93 0.35 -26.17
C ASP A 342 -0.63 0.60 -27.65
N LEU A 343 -0.32 -0.44 -28.42
CA LEU A 343 -0.29 -0.39 -29.88
C LEU A 343 -1.63 0.06 -30.48
N ARG A 344 -2.76 -0.35 -29.89
CA ARG A 344 -4.10 0.09 -30.35
C ARG A 344 -4.37 1.54 -30.01
N LYS A 345 -3.87 2.04 -28.87
CA LYS A 345 -4.00 3.45 -28.47
C LYS A 345 -3.10 4.36 -29.29
N GLY A 346 -1.96 3.83 -29.76
CA GLY A 346 -0.97 4.60 -30.53
C GLY A 346 -0.13 5.54 -29.67
N ASP A 347 0.00 5.29 -28.36
CA ASP A 347 0.88 6.07 -27.49
C ASP A 347 2.32 5.59 -27.63
N ALA A 348 3.13 6.34 -28.38
CA ALA A 348 4.52 6.00 -28.65
C ALA A 348 5.38 5.91 -27.38
N SER A 349 5.04 6.65 -26.32
CA SER A 349 5.79 6.63 -25.06
C SER A 349 5.53 5.34 -24.30
N ASP A 350 4.26 4.95 -24.18
CA ASP A 350 3.86 3.72 -23.48
C ASP A 350 4.36 2.49 -24.24
N ILE A 351 4.22 2.45 -25.57
CA ILE A 351 4.75 1.37 -26.42
C ILE A 351 6.26 1.19 -26.20
N LYS A 352 7.02 2.29 -26.13
CA LYS A 352 8.46 2.26 -25.91
C LYS A 352 8.80 1.75 -24.50
N ALA A 353 8.09 2.21 -23.48
CA ALA A 353 8.28 1.77 -22.10
C ALA A 353 8.01 0.26 -21.96
N ASP A 354 6.91 -0.23 -22.53
CA ASP A 354 6.53 -1.64 -22.51
C ASP A 354 7.54 -2.52 -23.24
N CYS A 355 8.04 -2.09 -24.40
CA CYS A 355 9.10 -2.81 -25.11
C CYS A 355 10.39 -2.92 -24.29
N SER A 356 10.76 -1.83 -23.60
CA SER A 356 11.95 -1.80 -22.74
C SER A 356 11.81 -2.71 -21.51
N GLU A 357 10.63 -2.76 -20.90
CA GLU A 357 10.31 -3.67 -19.78
C GLU A 357 10.31 -5.14 -20.23
N LEU A 358 9.72 -5.45 -21.39
CA LEU A 358 9.73 -6.78 -21.99
C LEU A 358 11.16 -7.24 -22.31
N ALA A 359 12.00 -6.36 -22.85
CA ALA A 359 13.41 -6.64 -23.09
C ALA A 359 14.14 -6.95 -21.78
N SER A 360 13.93 -6.15 -20.73
CA SER A 360 14.53 -6.38 -19.40
C SER A 360 14.07 -7.71 -18.78
N SER A 361 12.77 -8.00 -18.89
CA SER A 361 12.18 -9.26 -18.41
C SER A 361 12.76 -10.48 -19.14
N SER A 362 13.06 -10.35 -20.43
CA SER A 362 13.65 -11.43 -21.25
C SER A 362 15.03 -11.85 -20.73
N LEU A 363 15.86 -10.91 -20.27
CA LEU A 363 17.17 -11.21 -19.68
C LEU A 363 17.04 -11.97 -18.37
N ASN A 364 16.06 -11.61 -17.54
CA ASN A 364 15.81 -12.32 -16.30
C ASN A 364 15.32 -13.76 -16.57
N LEU A 365 14.41 -13.97 -17.53
CA LEU A 365 14.01 -15.30 -17.96
C LEU A 365 15.19 -16.10 -18.53
N LEU A 366 16.07 -15.46 -19.31
CA LEU A 366 17.27 -16.09 -19.85
C LEU A 366 18.21 -16.59 -18.74
N LEU A 367 18.39 -15.79 -17.69
CA LEU A 367 19.16 -16.16 -16.51
C LEU A 367 18.53 -17.37 -15.79
N LEU A 368 17.21 -17.39 -15.62
CA LEU A 368 16.49 -18.54 -15.05
C LEU A 368 16.64 -19.80 -15.91
N LEU A 369 16.47 -19.68 -17.23
CA LEU A 369 16.66 -20.79 -18.17
C LEU A 369 18.07 -21.36 -18.04
N ASN A 370 19.10 -20.52 -17.94
CA ASN A 370 20.48 -20.97 -17.77
C ASN A 370 20.85 -21.32 -16.31
N HIS A 371 19.91 -21.18 -15.37
CA HIS A 371 20.13 -21.33 -13.92
C HIS A 371 21.35 -20.53 -13.44
N ARG A 372 21.43 -19.27 -13.86
CA ARG A 372 22.53 -18.34 -13.55
C ARG A 372 22.04 -17.14 -12.73
N PRO A 373 22.79 -16.70 -11.72
CA PRO A 373 22.53 -15.42 -11.06
C PRO A 373 22.93 -14.25 -11.96
N TYR A 374 22.47 -13.03 -11.61
CA TYR A 374 22.96 -11.81 -12.24
C TYR A 374 24.49 -11.69 -12.06
N PRO A 375 25.24 -11.42 -13.14
CA PRO A 375 26.69 -11.30 -13.08
C PRO A 375 27.10 -10.01 -12.35
N ALA A 376 28.22 -10.08 -11.61
CA ALA A 376 28.79 -8.93 -10.89
C ALA A 376 29.76 -8.07 -11.74
N GLY A 377 30.11 -8.51 -12.94
CA GLY A 377 31.05 -7.83 -13.83
C GLY A 377 30.43 -7.49 -15.19
N ASP A 378 31.20 -7.67 -16.26
CA ASP A 378 30.70 -7.45 -17.62
C ASP A 378 29.49 -8.34 -17.91
N PHE A 379 28.32 -7.70 -17.90
CA PHE A 379 27.02 -8.33 -18.06
C PHE A 379 26.93 -9.05 -19.39
N TRP A 380 27.31 -8.39 -20.48
CA TRP A 380 27.15 -8.90 -21.83
C TRP A 380 28.15 -9.99 -22.18
N LYS A 381 29.36 -9.91 -21.62
CA LYS A 381 30.30 -11.04 -21.68
C LYS A 381 29.75 -12.27 -20.96
N SER A 382 29.16 -12.08 -19.78
CA SER A 382 28.61 -13.20 -18.99
C SER A 382 27.41 -13.85 -19.70
N ILE A 383 26.57 -13.05 -20.36
CA ILE A 383 25.41 -13.51 -21.13
C ILE A 383 25.86 -14.25 -22.40
N SER A 384 26.86 -13.73 -23.13
CA SER A 384 27.31 -14.35 -24.38
C SER A 384 27.96 -15.73 -24.18
N GLU A 385 28.51 -16.00 -22.99
CA GLU A 385 29.05 -17.30 -22.60
C GLU A 385 27.98 -18.33 -22.20
N MET A 386 26.69 -17.96 -22.16
CA MET A 386 25.61 -18.88 -21.80
C MET A 386 25.31 -19.89 -22.92
N PRO A 387 25.08 -21.17 -22.56
CA PRO A 387 24.89 -22.23 -23.54
C PRO A 387 23.56 -22.14 -24.31
N SER A 388 22.55 -21.49 -23.75
CA SER A 388 21.23 -21.36 -24.37
C SER A 388 20.82 -19.89 -24.40
N GLN A 389 20.69 -19.31 -25.58
CA GLN A 389 20.27 -17.91 -25.77
C GLN A 389 19.71 -17.69 -27.19
N PRO A 390 18.90 -16.65 -27.40
CA PRO A 390 18.51 -16.15 -28.73
C PRO A 390 19.73 -15.87 -29.62
N ALA A 391 19.65 -16.18 -30.93
CA ALA A 391 20.80 -16.12 -31.83
C ALA A 391 21.37 -14.69 -32.00
N ASP A 392 20.49 -13.68 -31.97
CA ASP A 392 20.83 -12.25 -32.09
C ASP A 392 20.48 -11.48 -30.81
N LEU A 393 20.57 -12.12 -29.63
CA LEU A 393 20.08 -11.58 -28.36
C LEU A 393 20.45 -10.11 -28.14
N ARG A 394 21.74 -9.77 -28.26
CA ARG A 394 22.22 -8.40 -27.98
C ARG A 394 21.55 -7.37 -28.88
N ARG A 395 21.49 -7.64 -30.18
CA ARG A 395 20.86 -6.75 -31.15
C ARG A 395 19.37 -6.59 -30.87
N LEU A 396 18.66 -7.69 -30.62
CA LEU A 396 17.23 -7.66 -30.32
C LEU A 396 16.94 -6.86 -29.05
N PHE A 397 17.76 -7.07 -28.01
CA PHE A 397 17.67 -6.31 -26.77
C PHE A 397 17.93 -4.82 -27.00
N ASP A 398 19.02 -4.43 -27.66
CA ASP A 398 19.38 -3.02 -27.86
C ASP A 398 18.29 -2.26 -28.66
N LEU A 399 17.65 -2.93 -29.62
CA LEU A 399 16.51 -2.38 -30.36
C LEU A 399 15.27 -2.27 -29.47
N ALA A 400 14.88 -3.34 -28.77
CA ALA A 400 13.69 -3.38 -27.92
C ALA A 400 13.78 -2.41 -26.72
N HIS A 401 14.97 -2.33 -26.10
CA HIS A 401 15.29 -1.41 -25.00
C HIS A 401 15.48 0.04 -25.47
N SER A 402 15.55 0.26 -26.80
CA SER A 402 15.77 1.56 -27.43
C SER A 402 17.12 2.21 -27.12
N ASP A 403 18.15 1.39 -26.91
CA ASP A 403 19.54 1.82 -26.80
C ASP A 403 20.13 2.16 -28.17
N ALA A 404 19.55 1.61 -29.25
CA ALA A 404 19.87 1.93 -30.62
C ALA A 404 18.79 2.83 -31.26
N PRO A 405 19.15 3.79 -32.15
CA PRO A 405 18.18 4.52 -32.95
C PRO A 405 17.38 3.56 -33.82
N ALA A 406 16.06 3.50 -33.61
CA ALA A 406 15.14 2.64 -34.33
C ALA A 406 13.75 3.28 -34.42
N SER A 407 13.00 2.95 -35.47
CA SER A 407 11.58 3.30 -35.57
C SER A 407 10.74 2.49 -34.58
N GLN A 408 9.54 2.98 -34.26
CA GLN A 408 8.61 2.25 -33.39
C GLN A 408 8.28 0.85 -33.95
N GLU A 409 8.15 0.72 -35.27
CA GLU A 409 7.91 -0.57 -35.94
C GLU A 409 9.08 -1.55 -35.72
N GLU A 410 10.31 -1.07 -35.85
CA GLU A 410 11.51 -1.87 -35.60
C GLU A 410 11.65 -2.30 -34.13
N ILE A 411 11.33 -1.39 -33.19
CA ILE A 411 11.33 -1.68 -31.75
C ILE A 411 10.33 -2.79 -31.45
N VAL A 412 9.08 -2.65 -31.91
CA VAL A 412 8.00 -3.62 -31.68
C VAL A 412 8.31 -4.97 -32.34
N ALA A 413 8.89 -4.97 -33.54
CA ALA A 413 9.30 -6.19 -34.23
C ALA A 413 10.44 -6.90 -33.49
N ALA A 414 11.45 -6.16 -33.01
CA ALA A 414 12.54 -6.71 -32.22
C ALA A 414 12.04 -7.29 -30.89
N THR A 415 11.17 -6.57 -30.19
CA THR A 415 10.52 -7.05 -28.96
C THR A 415 9.75 -8.34 -29.24
N SER A 416 8.87 -8.36 -30.26
CA SER A 416 8.05 -9.55 -30.57
C SER A 416 8.94 -10.77 -30.87
N LYS A 417 9.96 -10.62 -31.71
CA LYS A 417 10.91 -11.69 -32.03
C LYS A 417 11.66 -12.18 -30.79
N LEU A 418 12.13 -11.27 -29.93
CA LEU A 418 12.82 -11.62 -28.69
C LEU A 418 11.91 -12.45 -27.78
N ILE A 419 10.66 -12.03 -27.57
CA ILE A 419 9.72 -12.77 -26.72
C ILE A 419 9.36 -14.13 -27.31
N ASP A 420 9.12 -14.21 -28.62
CA ASP A 420 8.82 -15.49 -29.29
C ASP A 420 9.97 -16.50 -29.12
N GLU A 421 11.22 -16.07 -29.33
CA GLU A 421 12.40 -16.93 -29.12
C GLU A 421 12.52 -17.38 -27.66
N MET A 422 12.26 -16.49 -26.70
CA MET A 422 12.30 -16.82 -25.27
C MET A 422 11.20 -17.83 -24.87
N LEU A 423 9.96 -17.65 -25.34
CA LEU A 423 8.86 -18.57 -25.08
C LEU A 423 9.09 -19.93 -25.75
N GLU A 424 9.70 -19.94 -26.93
CA GLU A 424 10.11 -21.17 -27.60
C GLU A 424 11.16 -21.94 -26.79
N MET A 425 12.14 -21.24 -26.19
CA MET A 425 13.10 -21.87 -25.27
C MET A 425 12.41 -22.51 -24.05
N VAL A 426 11.40 -21.86 -23.48
CA VAL A 426 10.57 -22.42 -22.39
C VAL A 426 9.83 -23.67 -22.85
N ARG A 427 9.25 -23.64 -24.06
CA ARG A 427 8.55 -24.79 -24.65
C ARG A 427 9.50 -25.97 -24.91
N LEU A 428 10.70 -25.71 -25.44
CA LEU A 428 11.73 -26.74 -25.70
C LEU A 428 12.24 -27.39 -24.41
N ARG A 429 12.12 -26.72 -23.26
CA ARG A 429 12.38 -27.27 -21.92
C ARG A 429 11.25 -28.17 -21.40
N GLY A 430 10.14 -28.30 -22.14
CA GLY A 430 8.97 -29.09 -21.72
C GLY A 430 8.11 -28.39 -20.68
N ILE A 431 8.26 -27.07 -20.49
CA ILE A 431 7.49 -26.30 -19.51
C ILE A 431 6.22 -25.77 -20.19
N ALA A 432 5.07 -26.28 -19.77
CA ALA A 432 3.79 -25.86 -20.30
C ALA A 432 3.28 -24.59 -19.60
N ILE A 433 2.98 -23.55 -20.40
CA ILE A 433 2.34 -22.30 -19.93
C ILE A 433 0.89 -22.17 -20.40
N GLU A 434 0.46 -22.98 -21.36
CA GLU A 434 -0.92 -23.02 -21.86
C GLU A 434 -1.67 -24.23 -21.29
N LYS A 435 -2.97 -24.05 -21.06
CA LYS A 435 -3.91 -25.12 -20.71
C LYS A 435 -5.13 -25.03 -21.61
N SER A 436 -5.65 -26.18 -22.04
CA SER A 436 -6.87 -26.26 -22.85
C SER A 436 -8.14 -25.92 -22.07
N ASP A 437 -8.11 -26.16 -20.75
CA ASP A 437 -9.26 -26.02 -19.87
C ASP A 437 -9.00 -25.00 -18.76
N LEU A 438 -10.06 -24.29 -18.36
CA LEU A 438 -10.05 -23.45 -17.18
C LEU A 438 -9.95 -24.33 -15.93
N VAL A 439 -8.91 -24.11 -15.12
CA VAL A 439 -8.72 -24.78 -13.83
C VAL A 439 -8.85 -23.73 -12.73
N VAL A 440 -9.79 -23.92 -11.79
CA VAL A 440 -10.08 -23.00 -10.67
C VAL A 440 -9.88 -23.69 -9.34
#